data_AF-A0AAV8F2V8-F1
#
_entry.id   AF-A0AAV8F2V8-F1
#
_cell.length_a   1.000
_cell.length_b   1.000
_cell.length_c   1.000
_cell.angle_alpha   90.00
_cell.angle_beta   90.00
_cell.angle_gamma   90.00
#
_symmetry.space_group_name_H-M   'P 1'
#
loop_
_entity.id
_entity.type
_entity.pdbx_description
1 polymer ?
#
loop_
_entity_poly.entity_id
_entity_poly.type
_entity_poly.pdbx_seq_one_letter_code
_entity_poly.pdbx_strand_id
1 'polypeptide(L)'
;MLGGDNSIDLIISATAVHWFDLPFFYSVANRVLKKPHGIIAVWTYIYDMRGLEKSMKMVHDAMLPYSNPGNYHAFERYKKLPFPFESVGYGSEGSPIELDMEIEMSLDEFVESLKTGSAYLMAKEQGVELFSDEILEEMKREWGDNTGRRKLYYIAYMLVGKLKSD
;
A
#
# COMPACT_ATOMS: atom_id res chain seq x y z
N MET A 1 25.03 -13.65 3.03
CA MET A 1 24.22 -12.80 3.94
C MET A 1 24.17 -11.40 3.34
N LEU A 2 23.00 -10.77 3.30
CA LEU A 2 22.87 -9.36 2.89
C LEU A 2 23.25 -8.47 4.08
N GLY A 3 24.25 -7.60 3.90
CA GLY A 3 24.68 -6.60 4.89
C GLY A 3 25.47 -7.15 6.08
N GLY A 4 26.45 -6.36 6.55
CA GLY A 4 27.17 -6.60 7.79
C GLY A 4 26.30 -6.28 9.01
N ASP A 5 26.73 -6.72 10.18
CA ASP A 5 26.04 -6.39 11.43
C ASP A 5 26.21 -4.91 11.73
N ASN A 6 25.14 -4.24 12.19
CA ASN A 6 25.14 -2.80 12.48
C ASN A 6 25.71 -1.95 11.33
N SER A 7 25.38 -2.28 10.07
CA SER A 7 25.94 -1.60 8.90
C SER A 7 24.95 -0.68 8.18
N ILE A 8 23.66 -0.74 8.50
CA ILE A 8 22.59 -0.05 7.77
C ILE A 8 21.95 1.03 8.63
N ASP A 9 21.90 2.27 8.13
CA ASP A 9 21.27 3.40 8.83
C ASP A 9 19.74 3.40 8.64
N LEU A 10 19.24 2.96 7.48
CA LEU A 10 17.83 3.06 7.11
C LEU A 10 17.39 1.85 6.27
N ILE A 11 16.29 1.23 6.67
CA ILE A 11 15.53 0.24 5.90
C ILE A 11 14.19 0.86 5.52
N ILE A 12 13.84 0.80 4.24
CA ILE A 12 12.51 1.19 3.76
C ILE A 12 11.87 0.00 3.06
N SER A 13 10.64 -0.33 3.44
CA SER A 13 9.77 -1.16 2.61
C SER A 13 8.55 -0.35 2.19
N ALA A 14 8.58 0.12 0.94
CA ALA A 14 7.49 0.82 0.29
C ALA A 14 6.53 -0.20 -0.36
N THR A 15 5.29 -0.25 0.13
CA THR A 15 4.16 -1.00 -0.46
C THR A 15 4.38 -2.51 -0.61
N ALA A 16 5.31 -3.10 0.16
CA ALA A 16 5.72 -4.49 -0.03
C ALA A 16 5.81 -5.36 1.23
N VAL A 17 5.90 -4.77 2.43
CA VAL A 17 6.23 -5.54 3.65
C VAL A 17 5.18 -6.61 3.97
N HIS A 18 3.94 -6.42 3.50
CA HIS A 18 2.84 -7.37 3.67
C HIS A 18 2.99 -8.66 2.84
N TRP A 19 3.99 -8.74 1.96
CA TRP A 19 4.35 -9.95 1.22
C TRP A 19 5.48 -10.75 1.89
N PHE A 20 6.12 -10.20 2.93
CA PHE A 20 7.32 -10.81 3.50
C PHE A 20 6.98 -11.81 4.60
N ASP A 21 7.91 -12.76 4.84
CA ASP A 21 8.00 -13.45 6.11
C ASP A 21 8.47 -12.44 7.16
N LEU A 22 7.51 -11.87 7.93
CA LEU A 22 7.78 -10.80 8.89
C LEU A 22 8.76 -11.22 10.00
N PRO A 23 8.64 -12.40 10.65
CA PRO A 23 9.64 -12.87 11.59
C PRO A 23 11.06 -12.91 10.99
N PHE A 24 11.22 -13.48 9.80
CA PHE A 24 12.51 -13.54 9.13
C PHE A 24 13.02 -12.14 8.77
N PHE A 25 12.18 -11.30 8.15
CA PHE A 25 12.53 -9.93 7.79
C PHE A 25 12.97 -9.09 9.00
N TYR A 26 12.23 -9.15 10.10
CA TYR A 26 12.57 -8.41 11.32
C TYR A 26 13.83 -8.95 12.00
N SER A 27 14.11 -10.26 11.91
CA SER A 27 15.39 -10.80 12.38
C SER A 27 16.58 -10.21 11.60
N VAL A 28 16.45 -10.06 10.29
CA VAL A 28 17.47 -9.44 9.44
C VAL A 28 17.59 -7.96 9.75
N ALA A 29 16.46 -7.24 9.84
CA ALA A 29 16.44 -5.82 10.18
C ALA A 29 17.12 -5.54 11.52
N ASN A 30 16.84 -6.36 12.55
CA ASN A 30 17.44 -6.23 13.88
C ASN A 30 18.97 -6.39 13.83
N ARG A 31 19.48 -7.35 13.03
CA ARG A 31 20.92 -7.60 12.87
C ARG A 31 21.64 -6.48 12.14
N VAL A 32 21.07 -6.00 11.03
CA VAL A 32 21.78 -5.09 10.11
C VAL A 32 21.63 -3.62 10.47
N LEU A 33 20.55 -3.22 11.15
CA LEU A 33 20.34 -1.83 11.56
C LEU A 33 21.40 -1.40 12.58
N LYS A 34 22.00 -0.25 12.34
CA LYS A 34 22.96 0.37 13.25
C LYS A 34 22.31 0.67 14.59
N LYS A 35 22.95 0.26 15.68
CA LYS A 35 22.59 0.71 17.01
C LYS A 35 23.26 2.05 17.36
N PRO A 36 22.59 2.96 18.09
CA PRO A 36 21.20 2.89 18.54
C PRO A 36 20.20 3.59 17.59
N HIS A 37 20.65 4.12 16.45
CA HIS A 37 19.89 5.10 15.66
C HIS A 37 19.35 4.59 14.31
N GLY A 38 19.57 3.33 13.97
CA GLY A 38 19.07 2.73 12.73
C GLY A 38 17.54 2.73 12.69
N ILE A 39 17.00 3.13 11.54
CA ILE A 39 15.57 3.30 11.33
C ILE A 39 15.03 2.25 10.37
N ILE A 40 13.83 1.75 10.66
CA ILE A 40 13.00 1.04 9.70
C ILE A 40 11.71 1.82 9.49
N ALA A 41 11.39 2.06 8.21
CA ALA A 41 10.15 2.67 7.77
C ALA A 41 9.41 1.71 6.84
N VAL A 42 8.15 1.44 7.12
CA VAL A 42 7.28 0.66 6.22
C VAL A 42 6.02 1.44 5.96
N TRP A 43 5.55 1.41 4.72
CA TRP A 43 4.32 2.12 4.36
C TRP A 43 3.59 1.43 3.22
N THR A 44 2.29 1.66 3.17
CA THR A 44 1.40 1.29 2.05
C THR A 44 0.54 2.51 1.71
N TYR A 45 -0.22 2.45 0.63
CA TYR A 45 -1.23 3.47 0.34
C TYR A 45 -2.55 2.84 -0.06
N ILE A 46 -3.62 3.60 0.10
CA ILE A 46 -4.91 3.35 -0.55
C ILE A 46 -5.33 4.63 -1.27
N TYR A 47 -6.10 4.50 -2.34
CA TYR A 47 -6.73 5.67 -2.96
C TYR A 47 -7.85 6.21 -2.08
N ASP A 48 -7.95 7.52 -2.00
CA ASP A 48 -9.13 8.22 -1.54
C ASP A 48 -10.18 8.20 -2.66
N MET A 49 -11.22 7.41 -2.44
CA MET A 49 -12.28 7.16 -3.43
C MET A 49 -13.40 8.20 -3.37
N ARG A 50 -13.19 9.36 -2.72
CA ARG A 50 -14.20 10.43 -2.70
C ARG A 50 -14.68 10.75 -4.13
N GLY A 51 -15.98 10.61 -4.35
CA GLY A 51 -16.61 10.79 -5.66
C GLY A 51 -16.33 9.68 -6.68
N LEU A 52 -15.96 8.48 -6.24
CA LEU A 52 -15.88 7.23 -7.03
C LEU A 52 -16.37 6.02 -6.23
N GLU A 53 -17.18 6.24 -5.19
CA GLU A 53 -17.48 5.22 -4.18
C GLU A 53 -18.16 4.00 -4.81
N LYS A 54 -19.06 4.19 -5.79
CA LYS A 54 -19.80 3.10 -6.40
C LYS A 54 -18.90 2.30 -7.34
N SER A 55 -18.21 2.95 -8.27
CA SER A 55 -17.31 2.28 -9.22
C SER A 55 -16.17 1.56 -8.50
N MET A 56 -15.61 2.16 -7.45
CA MET A 56 -14.54 1.54 -6.67
C MET A 56 -15.02 0.39 -5.81
N LYS A 57 -16.28 0.38 -5.37
CA LYS A 57 -16.89 -0.81 -4.81
C LYS A 57 -16.98 -1.93 -5.85
N MET A 58 -17.40 -1.63 -7.07
CA MET A 58 -17.48 -2.64 -8.15
C MET A 58 -16.09 -3.20 -8.51
N VAL A 59 -15.06 -2.34 -8.58
CA VAL A 59 -13.66 -2.76 -8.75
C VAL A 59 -13.22 -3.69 -7.61
N HIS A 60 -13.48 -3.31 -6.36
CA HIS A 60 -13.13 -4.12 -5.21
C HIS A 60 -13.80 -5.50 -5.27
N ASP A 61 -15.11 -5.54 -5.54
CA ASP A 61 -15.87 -6.79 -5.64
C ASP A 61 -15.35 -7.67 -6.79
N ALA A 62 -14.97 -7.08 -7.92
CA ALA A 62 -14.37 -7.79 -9.05
C ALA A 62 -12.95 -8.33 -8.75
N MET A 63 -12.15 -7.61 -7.96
CA MET A 63 -10.79 -7.99 -7.55
C MET A 63 -10.77 -9.03 -6.42
N LEU A 64 -11.82 -9.12 -5.61
CA LEU A 64 -11.86 -9.97 -4.41
C LEU A 64 -11.52 -11.45 -4.68
N PRO A 65 -12.00 -12.10 -5.76
CA PRO A 65 -11.67 -13.51 -6.05
C PRO A 65 -10.20 -13.75 -6.42
N TYR A 66 -9.47 -12.70 -6.79
CA TYR A 66 -8.07 -12.75 -7.25
C TYR A 66 -7.10 -12.14 -6.23
N SER A 67 -7.59 -11.80 -5.03
CA SER A 67 -6.78 -11.20 -3.97
C SER A 67 -6.08 -12.25 -3.11
N ASN A 68 -4.87 -11.96 -2.67
CA ASN A 68 -4.08 -12.83 -1.80
C ASN A 68 -4.15 -12.38 -0.33
N PRO A 69 -3.82 -13.26 0.65
CA PRO A 69 -3.82 -12.89 2.07
C PRO A 69 -2.94 -11.67 2.39
N GLY A 70 -1.82 -11.47 1.68
CA GLY A 70 -0.95 -10.30 1.83
C GLY A 70 -1.66 -8.97 1.55
N ASN A 71 -2.66 -8.96 0.66
CA ASN A 71 -3.47 -7.77 0.41
C ASN A 71 -4.25 -7.33 1.67
N TYR A 72 -4.59 -8.24 2.58
CA TYR A 72 -5.37 -7.93 3.77
C TYR A 72 -4.68 -6.90 4.66
N HIS A 73 -3.38 -7.03 4.92
CA HIS A 73 -2.64 -6.05 5.71
C HIS A 73 -2.63 -4.67 5.04
N ALA A 74 -2.47 -4.61 3.72
CA ALA A 74 -2.49 -3.36 2.97
C ALA A 74 -3.88 -2.71 2.98
N PHE A 75 -4.94 -3.49 2.77
CA PHE A 75 -6.33 -3.03 2.81
C PHE A 75 -6.77 -2.59 4.21
N GLU A 76 -6.29 -3.26 5.26
CA GLU A 76 -6.43 -2.85 6.66
C GLU A 76 -5.45 -1.73 7.05
N ARG A 77 -4.79 -1.10 6.07
CA ARG A 77 -4.02 0.13 6.27
C ARG A 77 -2.86 -0.06 7.25
N TYR A 78 -2.32 -1.27 7.33
CA TYR A 78 -1.33 -1.70 8.33
C TYR A 78 -1.75 -1.59 9.81
N LYS A 79 -3.04 -1.39 10.11
CA LYS A 79 -3.53 -1.39 11.50
C LYS A 79 -3.29 -2.71 12.23
N LYS A 80 -3.25 -3.82 11.48
CA LYS A 80 -3.01 -5.17 12.02
C LYS A 80 -1.63 -5.73 11.66
N LEU A 81 -0.73 -4.90 11.12
CA LEU A 81 0.63 -5.35 10.78
C LEU A 81 1.47 -5.43 12.07
N PRO A 82 2.03 -6.60 12.43
CA PRO A 82 3.00 -6.68 13.52
C PRO A 82 4.18 -5.76 13.24
N PHE A 83 4.61 -4.93 14.18
CA PHE A 83 5.71 -3.99 13.99
C PHE A 83 6.48 -3.82 15.30
N PRO A 84 7.41 -4.74 15.62
CA PRO A 84 8.04 -4.85 16.93
C PRO A 84 9.18 -3.84 17.18
N PHE A 85 9.07 -2.63 16.62
CA PHE A 85 10.06 -1.56 16.73
C PHE A 85 9.54 -0.44 17.63
N GLU A 86 10.47 0.25 18.31
CA GLU A 86 10.14 1.42 19.11
C GLU A 86 9.81 2.59 18.17
N SER A 87 8.61 3.16 18.29
CA SER A 87 8.20 4.29 17.44
C SER A 87 9.10 5.50 17.63
N VAL A 88 9.32 6.25 16.55
CA VAL A 88 10.04 7.54 16.56
C VAL A 88 9.11 8.73 16.28
N GLY A 89 7.80 8.56 16.47
CA GLY A 89 6.79 9.61 16.31
C GLY A 89 6.08 9.63 14.95
N TYR A 90 6.36 8.67 14.06
CA TYR A 90 5.71 8.54 12.75
C TYR A 90 5.00 7.18 12.59
N GLY A 91 4.02 6.96 13.46
CA GLY A 91 3.23 5.72 13.53
C GLY A 91 3.87 4.63 14.40
N SER A 92 3.03 3.70 14.86
CA SER A 92 3.43 2.53 15.65
C SER A 92 2.50 1.34 15.36
N GLU A 93 2.87 0.13 15.78
CA GLU A 93 1.97 -1.04 15.70
C GLU A 93 0.56 -0.68 16.19
N GLY A 94 -0.48 -1.01 15.41
CA GLY A 94 -1.86 -0.66 15.71
C GLY A 94 -2.30 0.77 15.36
N SER A 95 -1.36 1.69 15.19
CA SER A 95 -1.61 3.13 15.01
C SER A 95 -0.70 3.74 13.93
N PRO A 96 -0.88 3.36 12.64
CA PRO A 96 -0.15 3.97 11.54
C PRO A 96 -0.49 5.44 11.38
N ILE A 97 0.48 6.27 10.99
CA ILE A 97 0.22 7.66 10.64
C ILE A 97 -0.30 7.75 9.21
N GLU A 98 -1.29 8.62 8.98
CA GLU A 98 -1.82 8.93 7.66
C GLU A 98 -1.05 10.09 7.03
N LEU A 99 -0.69 9.95 5.76
CA LEU A 99 -0.01 10.98 4.98
C LEU A 99 -0.72 11.13 3.64
N ASP A 100 -1.19 12.33 3.33
CA ASP A 100 -1.79 12.62 2.04
C ASP A 100 -0.70 12.74 0.96
N MET A 101 -0.86 12.00 -0.12
CA MET A 101 -0.08 12.16 -1.34
C MET A 101 -1.03 12.61 -2.46
N GLU A 102 -0.86 13.84 -2.90
CA GLU A 102 -1.65 14.40 -3.99
C GLU A 102 -1.09 13.93 -5.35
N ILE A 103 -1.98 13.51 -6.23
CA ILE A 103 -1.68 13.27 -7.63
C ILE A 103 -2.76 13.93 -8.48
N GLU A 104 -2.39 14.43 -9.65
CA GLU A 104 -3.35 14.92 -10.63
C GLU A 104 -3.31 13.99 -11.84
N MET A 105 -4.43 13.38 -12.21
CA MET A 105 -4.51 12.44 -13.34
C MET A 105 -5.87 12.49 -14.03
N SER A 106 -5.91 12.09 -15.29
CA SER A 106 -7.12 11.81 -16.07
C SER A 106 -7.76 10.50 -15.64
N LEU A 107 -9.02 10.28 -16.09
CA LEU A 107 -9.71 9.02 -15.84
C LEU A 107 -8.96 7.82 -16.44
N ASP A 108 -8.43 7.96 -17.66
CA ASP A 108 -7.70 6.89 -18.33
C ASP A 108 -6.44 6.50 -17.56
N GLU A 109 -5.66 7.49 -17.08
CA GLU A 109 -4.48 7.23 -16.25
C GLU A 109 -4.85 6.54 -14.93
N PHE A 110 -5.99 6.91 -14.32
CA PHE A 110 -6.49 6.25 -13.11
C PHE A 110 -6.91 4.80 -13.36
N VAL A 111 -7.61 4.54 -14.47
CA VAL A 111 -7.99 3.18 -14.85
C VAL A 111 -6.73 2.33 -15.09
N GLU A 112 -5.74 2.86 -15.83
CA GLU A 112 -4.49 2.15 -16.07
C GLU A 112 -3.70 1.92 -14.77
N SER A 113 -3.71 2.85 -13.80
CA SER A 113 -3.06 2.63 -12.51
C SER A 113 -3.76 1.56 -11.66
N LEU A 114 -5.07 1.39 -11.78
CA LEU A 114 -5.78 0.28 -11.14
C LEU A 114 -5.42 -1.08 -11.77
N LYS A 115 -5.13 -1.11 -13.09
CA LYS A 115 -4.71 -2.32 -13.80
C LYS A 115 -3.32 -2.82 -13.41
N THR A 116 -2.48 -2.00 -12.76
CA THR A 116 -1.18 -2.46 -12.25
C THR A 116 -1.30 -3.21 -10.92
N GLY A 117 -2.48 -3.26 -10.31
CA GLY A 117 -2.72 -3.95 -9.04
C GLY A 117 -2.57 -5.47 -9.16
N SER A 118 -2.02 -6.12 -8.14
CA SER A 118 -1.74 -7.56 -8.15
C SER A 118 -2.97 -8.44 -8.44
N ALA A 119 -4.14 -8.07 -7.92
CA ALA A 119 -5.38 -8.79 -8.17
C ALA A 119 -5.82 -8.70 -9.64
N TYR A 120 -5.64 -7.54 -10.28
CA TYR A 120 -5.93 -7.38 -11.71
C TYR A 120 -4.95 -8.17 -12.56
N LEU A 121 -3.64 -8.08 -12.27
CA LEU A 121 -2.63 -8.85 -12.98
C LEU A 121 -2.89 -10.36 -12.86
N MET A 122 -3.31 -10.82 -11.69
CA MET A 122 -3.66 -12.24 -11.49
C MET A 122 -4.88 -12.66 -12.31
N ALA A 123 -5.94 -11.86 -12.34
CA ALA A 123 -7.09 -12.13 -13.20
C ALA A 123 -6.71 -12.16 -14.68
N LYS A 124 -5.88 -11.21 -15.11
CA LYS A 124 -5.39 -11.13 -16.49
C LYS A 124 -4.55 -12.33 -16.89
N GLU A 125 -3.69 -12.84 -16.02
CA GLU A 125 -2.94 -14.08 -16.22
C GLU A 125 -3.87 -15.30 -16.40
N GLN A 126 -5.05 -15.27 -15.79
CA GLN A 126 -6.11 -16.28 -15.96
C GLN A 126 -7.03 -16.01 -17.16
N GLY A 127 -6.74 -14.99 -17.97
CA GLY A 127 -7.53 -14.62 -19.15
C GLY A 127 -8.80 -13.84 -18.86
N VAL A 128 -8.92 -13.24 -17.66
CA VAL A 128 -10.11 -12.48 -17.23
C VAL A 128 -9.83 -10.97 -17.26
N GLU A 129 -10.66 -10.23 -17.98
CA GLU A 129 -10.71 -8.76 -17.89
C GLU A 129 -11.67 -8.36 -16.77
N LEU A 130 -11.16 -7.75 -15.70
CA LEU A 130 -11.96 -7.38 -14.53
C LEU A 130 -12.79 -6.11 -14.75
N PHE A 131 -12.29 -5.17 -15.54
CA PHE A 131 -12.96 -3.88 -15.71
C PHE A 131 -13.91 -3.97 -16.89
N SER A 132 -15.11 -4.48 -16.60
CA SER A 132 -16.20 -4.54 -17.56
C SER A 132 -16.62 -3.15 -18.04
N ASP A 133 -17.29 -3.09 -19.19
CA ASP A 133 -17.88 -1.86 -19.71
C ASP A 133 -18.78 -1.18 -18.66
N GLU A 134 -19.51 -1.97 -17.86
CA GLU A 134 -20.35 -1.45 -16.77
C GLU A 134 -19.54 -0.69 -15.71
N ILE A 135 -18.40 -1.24 -15.28
CA ILE A 135 -17.51 -0.59 -14.30
C ILE A 135 -16.94 0.70 -14.91
N LEU A 136 -16.48 0.64 -16.16
CA LEU A 136 -15.86 1.79 -16.82
C LEU A 136 -16.88 2.91 -17.06
N GLU A 137 -18.11 2.61 -17.43
CA GLU A 137 -19.18 3.60 -17.58
C GLU A 137 -19.63 4.18 -16.23
N GLU A 138 -19.60 3.41 -15.14
CA GLU A 138 -19.82 3.95 -13.80
C GLU A 138 -18.69 4.88 -13.38
N MET A 139 -17.42 4.50 -13.62
CA MET A 139 -16.28 5.39 -13.35
C MET A 139 -16.41 6.69 -14.13
N LYS A 140 -16.74 6.65 -15.43
CA LYS A 140 -16.94 7.86 -16.24
C LYS A 140 -18.03 8.76 -15.66
N ARG A 141 -19.16 8.17 -15.25
CA ARG A 141 -20.27 8.90 -14.64
C ARG A 141 -19.87 9.58 -13.33
N GLU A 142 -19.17 8.88 -12.45
CA GLU A 142 -18.71 9.44 -11.17
C GLU A 142 -17.55 10.43 -11.34
N TRP A 143 -16.70 10.23 -12.36
CA TRP A 143 -15.64 11.17 -12.73
C TRP A 143 -16.20 12.51 -13.26
N GLY A 144 -17.37 12.46 -13.89
CA GLY A 144 -18.14 13.60 -14.38
C GLY A 144 -17.68 14.12 -15.74
N ASP A 145 -18.44 15.08 -16.28
CA ASP A 145 -18.24 15.69 -17.63
C ASP A 145 -16.90 16.44 -17.78
N ASN A 146 -16.11 16.50 -16.72
CA ASN A 146 -14.81 17.12 -16.70
C ASN A 146 -13.81 16.19 -17.39
N THR A 147 -13.69 16.31 -18.71
CA THR A 147 -12.70 15.61 -19.55
C THR A 147 -11.23 15.95 -19.20
N GLY A 148 -11.01 16.81 -18.20
CA GLY A 148 -9.70 17.17 -17.68
C GLY A 148 -9.19 16.22 -16.59
N ARG A 149 -7.96 16.49 -16.14
CA ARG A 149 -7.35 15.79 -15.01
C ARG A 149 -8.03 16.21 -13.71
N ARG A 150 -8.14 15.29 -12.75
CA ARG A 150 -8.63 15.56 -11.40
C ARG A 150 -7.53 15.35 -10.37
N LYS A 151 -7.59 16.09 -9.27
CA LYS A 151 -6.80 15.80 -8.09
C LYS A 151 -7.36 14.59 -7.35
N LEU A 152 -6.52 13.60 -7.16
CA LEU A 152 -6.74 12.42 -6.35
C LEU A 152 -5.77 12.44 -5.18
N TYR A 153 -6.19 11.84 -4.08
CA TYR A 153 -5.33 11.66 -2.91
C TYR A 153 -5.07 10.16 -2.75
N TYR A 154 -3.81 9.79 -2.58
CA TYR A 154 -3.47 8.53 -1.95
C TYR A 154 -3.23 8.80 -0.47
N ILE A 155 -3.89 8.06 0.39
CA ILE A 155 -3.62 8.11 1.82
C ILE A 155 -2.58 7.02 2.09
N ALA A 156 -1.34 7.45 2.35
CA ALA A 156 -0.28 6.55 2.79
C ALA A 156 -0.42 6.28 4.29
N TYR A 157 -0.17 5.04 4.68
CA TYR A 157 -0.18 4.57 6.06
C TYR A 157 1.22 4.11 6.41
N MET A 158 1.87 4.83 7.33
CA MET A 158 3.28 4.65 7.62
C MET A 158 3.53 4.25 9.07
N LEU A 159 4.53 3.40 9.26
CA LEU A 159 5.08 2.98 10.53
C LEU A 159 6.59 3.20 10.49
N VAL A 160 7.12 3.95 11.44
CA VAL A 160 8.56 4.20 11.55
C VAL A 160 9.03 3.91 12.96
N GLY A 161 10.09 3.11 13.06
CA GLY A 161 10.67 2.78 14.34
C GLY A 161 12.16 2.52 14.29
N LYS A 162 12.73 2.40 15.47
CA LYS A 162 14.11 1.99 15.74
C LYS A 162 14.12 0.70 16.56
N LEU A 163 15.29 0.09 16.72
CA LEU A 163 15.43 -1.04 17.62
C LEU A 163 15.08 -0.62 19.06
N LYS A 164 14.39 -1.49 19.80
CA LYS A 164 14.13 -1.27 21.22
C LYS A 164 15.47 -1.20 21.96
N SER A 165 15.56 -0.28 22.91
CA SER A 165 16.70 -0.26 23.84
C SER A 165 16.58 -1.48 24.77
N ASP A 166 17.69 -2.19 24.96
CA ASP A 166 17.80 -3.25 25.97
C ASP A 166 17.67 -2.68 27.39
#